data_AF-A0A6G7XME5-F1
#
_entry.id   AF-A0A6G7XME5-F1
#
_cell.length_a   1.000
_cell.length_b   1.000
_cell.length_c   1.000
_cell.angle_alpha   90.00
_cell.angle_beta   90.00
_cell.angle_gamma   90.00
#
_symmetry.space_group_name_H-M   'P 1'
#
loop_
_entity.id
_entity.type
_entity.pdbx_description
1 polymer ?
#
loop_
_entity_poly.entity_id
_entity_poly.type
_entity_poly.pdbx_seq_one_letter_code
_entity_poly.pdbx_strand_id
1 'polypeptide(L)' 'MSETDRDRERVETRADLLPEEKAAGSEDPEAQAEAILADSDERTAAHDSADPADDGPDLPTPA' A
#
# COMPACT_ATOMS: atom_id res chain seq x y z
N MET A 1 9.04 -13.64 -14.91
CA MET A 1 7.77 -13.03 -14.48
C MET A 1 7.77 -11.60 -14.96
N SER A 2 6.72 -11.19 -15.67
CA SER A 2 6.57 -9.83 -16.17
C SER A 2 6.11 -8.91 -15.04
N GLU A 3 6.19 -7.59 -15.23
CA GLU A 3 5.68 -6.62 -14.25
C GLU A 3 4.19 -6.82 -13.97
N THR A 4 3.39 -6.96 -15.03
CA THR A 4 1.96 -7.28 -14.92
C THR A 4 1.66 -8.58 -14.18
N ASP A 5 2.55 -9.58 -14.25
CA ASP A 5 2.36 -10.83 -13.50
C ASP A 5 2.60 -10.61 -12.00
N ARG A 6 3.58 -9.76 -11.64
CA ARG A 6 3.85 -9.39 -10.24
C ARG A 6 2.73 -8.54 -9.66
N ASP A 7 2.20 -7.60 -10.44
CA ASP A 7 1.09 -6.74 -10.00
C ASP A 7 -0.16 -7.59 -9.71
N ARG A 8 -0.46 -8.56 -10.58
CA ARG A 8 -1.56 -9.51 -10.34
C ARG A 8 -1.36 -10.29 -9.03
N GLU A 9 -0.17 -10.83 -8.79
CA GLU A 9 0.13 -11.58 -7.56
C GLU A 9 0.01 -10.71 -6.29
N ARG A 10 0.43 -9.44 -6.38
CA ARG A 10 0.26 -8.46 -5.28
C ARG A 10 -1.21 -8.17 -5.01
N VAL A 11 -2.01 -7.97 -6.06
CA VAL A 11 -3.46 -7.74 -5.95
C VAL A 11 -4.13 -8.96 -5.32
N GLU A 12 -3.89 -10.16 -5.85
CA GLU A 12 -4.47 -11.41 -5.33
C GLU A 12 -4.15 -11.61 -3.84
N THR A 13 -2.89 -11.39 -3.44
CA THR A 13 -2.46 -11.53 -2.05
C THR A 13 -3.16 -10.53 -1.13
N ARG A 14 -3.36 -9.28 -1.58
CA ARG A 14 -3.97 -8.23 -0.76
C ARG A 14 -5.50 -8.28 -0.76
N ALA A 15 -6.11 -8.81 -1.81
CA ALA A 15 -7.54 -9.02 -1.91
C ALA A 15 -8.04 -10.14 -0.97
N ASP A 16 -7.13 -10.95 -0.39
CA ASP A 16 -7.48 -11.91 0.65
C ASP A 16 -7.80 -11.19 1.98
N LEU A 17 -9.06 -10.79 2.11
CA LEU A 17 -9.55 -10.05 3.26
C LEU A 17 -9.51 -10.86 4.55
N LEU A 18 -9.13 -10.19 5.64
CA LEU A 18 -9.30 -10.72 6.99
C LEU A 18 -10.80 -10.87 7.34
N PRO A 19 -11.15 -11.74 8.31
CA PRO A 19 -12.54 -11.90 8.75
C PRO A 19 -13.22 -10.58 9.15
N GLU A 20 -12.47 -9.68 9.77
CA GLU A 20 -12.93 -8.35 10.19
C GLU A 20 -13.26 -7.45 8.99
N GLU A 21 -12.45 -7.52 7.93
CA GLU A 21 -12.65 -6.75 6.69
C GLU A 21 -13.82 -7.32 5.87
N LYS A 22 -13.98 -8.64 5.86
CA LYS A 22 -15.16 -9.31 5.30
C LYS A 22 -16.44 -8.87 6.02
N ALA A 23 -16.37 -8.72 7.35
CA ALA A 23 -17.49 -8.25 8.15
C ALA A 23 -17.80 -6.75 7.92
N ALA A 24 -16.79 -5.93 7.63
CA ALA A 24 -16.97 -4.53 7.23
C ALA A 24 -17.63 -4.39 5.84
N GLY A 25 -17.47 -5.40 4.98
CA GLY A 25 -18.18 -5.53 3.70
C GLY A 25 -17.53 -4.74 2.57
N SER A 26 -16.39 -5.22 2.05
CA SER A 26 -15.84 -4.70 0.80
C SER A 26 -16.64 -5.23 -0.40
N GLU A 27 -17.12 -4.32 -1.24
CA GLU A 27 -17.91 -4.66 -2.44
C GLU A 27 -17.04 -5.30 -3.54
N ASP A 28 -15.77 -4.89 -3.63
CA ASP A 28 -14.77 -5.43 -4.57
C ASP A 28 -13.37 -5.40 -3.93
N PRO A 29 -12.93 -6.52 -3.31
CA PRO A 29 -11.63 -6.61 -2.67
C PRO A 29 -10.46 -6.45 -3.63
N GLU A 30 -10.60 -6.85 -4.90
CA GLU A 30 -9.54 -6.72 -5.90
C GLU A 30 -9.37 -5.25 -6.30
N ALA A 31 -10.47 -4.55 -6.61
CA ALA A 31 -10.42 -3.13 -6.90
C ALA A 31 -9.89 -2.30 -5.72
N GLN A 32 -10.26 -2.68 -4.49
CA GLN A 32 -9.71 -2.05 -3.30
C GLN A 32 -8.20 -2.30 -3.18
N ALA A 33 -7.73 -3.53 -3.44
CA ALA A 33 -6.32 -3.87 -3.40
C ALA A 33 -5.51 -3.09 -4.45
N GLU A 34 -6.01 -2.99 -5.68
CA GLU A 34 -5.39 -2.20 -6.76
C GLU A 34 -5.21 -0.74 -6.37
N ALA A 35 -6.26 -0.10 -5.84
CA ALA A 35 -6.22 1.30 -5.44
C ALA A 35 -5.17 1.56 -4.34
N ILE A 36 -5.10 0.66 -3.35
CA ILE A 36 -4.13 0.79 -2.25
C ILE A 36 -2.70 0.57 -2.74
N LEU A 37 -2.48 -0.39 -3.64
CA LEU A 37 -1.16 -0.65 -4.21
C LEU A 37 -0.68 0.53 -5.05
N ALA A 38 -1.55 1.12 -5.86
CA ALA A 38 -1.23 2.32 -6.64
C ALA A 38 -0.82 3.51 -5.74
N ASP A 39 -1.59 3.79 -4.67
CA ASP A 39 -1.25 4.84 -3.69
C ASP A 39 0.09 4.55 -2.98
N SER A 40 0.32 3.29 -2.61
CA SER A 40 1.56 2.87 -1.96
C SER A 40 2.77 3.00 -2.87
N ASP A 41 2.62 2.65 -4.15
CA ASP A 41 3.68 2.76 -5.15
C ASP A 41 3.99 4.24 -5.43
N GLU A 42 2.98 5.12 -5.50
CA GLU A 42 3.17 6.57 -5.62
C GLU A 42 3.94 7.16 -4.43
N ARG A 43 3.53 6.81 -3.19
CA ARG A 43 4.22 7.25 -1.97
C ARG A 43 5.65 6.73 -1.89
N THR A 44 5.88 5.49 -2.30
CA THR A 44 7.21 4.87 -2.29
C THR A 44 8.11 5.52 -3.34
N ALA A 45 7.60 5.75 -4.55
CA ALA A 45 8.33 6.46 -5.59
C ALA A 45 8.67 7.90 -5.17
N ALA A 46 7.75 8.60 -4.50
CA ALA A 46 8.00 9.94 -3.95
C ALA A 46 9.07 9.93 -2.85
N HIS A 47 9.10 8.90 -1.98
CA HIS A 47 10.10 8.77 -0.93
C HIS A 47 11.48 8.36 -1.47
N ASP A 48 11.56 7.49 -2.47
CA ASP A 48 12.84 7.11 -3.09
C ASP A 48 13.45 8.28 -3.91
N SER A 49 12.59 9.23 -4.31
CA SER A 49 12.98 10.50 -4.96
C SER A 49 13.38 11.58 -3.96
N ALA A 50 12.95 11.47 -2.70
CA ALA A 50 13.32 12.38 -1.64
C ALA A 50 14.71 12.02 -1.12
N ASP A 51 15.55 13.04 -0.87
CA ASP A 51 16.88 12.83 -0.29
C ASP A 51 16.74 12.01 1.01
N PRO A 52 17.41 10.85 1.17
CA PRO A 52 17.32 10.05 2.38
C PRO A 52 17.81 10.77 3.66
N ALA A 53 18.37 11.99 3.53
CA ALA A 53 18.67 12.87 4.65
C ALA A 53 17.47 13.71 5.15
N ASP A 54 16.33 13.72 4.44
CA ASP A 54 15.09 14.41 4.84
C ASP A 54 14.16 13.43 5.59
N ASP A 55 14.66 12.77 6.63
CA ASP A 55 13.80 12.22 7.67
C ASP A 55 13.23 13.44 8.40
N GLY A 56 11.94 13.74 8.20
CA GLY A 56 11.28 14.95 8.71
C GLY A 56 11.62 15.21 10.19
N PRO A 57 11.55 16.46 10.68
CA PRO A 57 12.11 16.82 11.98
C PRO A 57 11.62 15.86 13.05
N ASP A 58 12.55 15.19 13.73
CA ASP A 58 12.32 14.36 14.91
C ASP A 58 11.60 15.20 15.96
N LEU A 59 10.27 15.22 15.89
CA LEU A 59 9.44 15.93 16.83
C LEU A 59 9.48 15.11 18.12
N PRO A 60 9.96 15.68 19.24
CA PRO A 60 10.06 14.93 20.48
C PRO A 60 8.66 14.46 20.88
N THR A 61 8.51 13.17 21.11
CA THR A 61 7.31 12.58 21.71
C THR A 61 7.05 13.31 23.03
N PRO A 62 5.89 13.97 23.22
CA PRO A 62 5.61 14.65 24.48
C PRO A 62 5.56 13.63 25.62
N ALA A 63 6.19 14.00 26.74
CA ALA A 63 6.28 13.21 27.97
C ALA A 63 4.95 13.12 28.74
#